data_AF-A0A8C4QFP6-F1
#
_entry.id   AF-A0A8C4QFP6-F1
#
_cell.length_a   1.000
_cell.length_b   1.000
_cell.length_c   1.000
_cell.angle_alpha   90.00
_cell.angle_beta   90.00
_cell.angle_gamma   90.00
#
_symmetry.space_group_name_H-M   'P 1'
#
loop_
_entity.id
_entity.type
_entity.pdbx_description
1 polymer ?
#
loop_
_entity_poly.entity_id
_entity_poly.type
_entity_poly.pdbx_seq_one_letter_code
_entity_poly.pdbx_strand_id
1 'polypeptide(L)'
;MMGDADLLGRLQHEAFDLILVDPNEICGFVLAHVLGVPHAMFSTGLWFPAEIGAPAPLSYVPEFNSELTDEMGLWQRLKNGAFYIVSRIGTRWLIFPRYDRILAQHNTVPALPMATIIEKSAVFMLCTDLALEFPRPTLPHVVFVGGVLTRPAQLLPQVFSEWAKASGPNGFVLVSFGAGIKHLSNELTNTFAGALAQLPYQVIWRYFGKSPKNLGNNTWLVEWVPQNDLLGHPNARAFISHGGLNGIYEAVYHSVPVVGLPIFGDHYDTMTRVHAKGMGIKLDWRRLTEQKLSHTIITVASDSRYKEKAVQLSRIYRDQEHPVKRAVHWIEYVLRHDGAPHLRPRVYDLSFYTYFFLDLLAIGVFFGLFLGWVVLVFLRWRSLRAPDRLQASSACCIGDGGQTGHAFRQKLD
;
A
#
# COMPACT_ATOMS: atom_id res chain seq x y z
N MET A 1 25.02 16.03 3.78
CA MET A 1 24.17 16.97 4.52
C MET A 1 24.47 16.92 6.01
N MET A 2 24.20 15.80 6.71
CA MET A 2 24.43 15.73 8.16
C MET A 2 25.88 15.94 8.63
N GLY A 3 26.88 15.63 7.79
CA GLY A 3 28.30 15.87 8.11
C GLY A 3 28.82 17.30 7.84
N ASP A 4 27.98 18.21 7.35
CA ASP A 4 28.35 19.59 7.01
C ASP A 4 27.82 20.53 8.10
N ALA A 5 28.70 20.91 9.02
CA ALA A 5 28.36 21.73 10.19
C ALA A 5 27.95 23.16 9.78
N ASP A 6 28.54 23.72 8.73
CA ASP A 6 28.21 25.06 8.23
C ASP A 6 26.80 25.07 7.62
N LEU A 7 26.46 24.03 6.84
CA LEU A 7 25.12 23.86 6.32
C LEU A 7 24.08 23.68 7.43
N LEU A 8 24.36 22.82 8.42
CA LEU A 8 23.45 22.64 9.56
C LEU A 8 23.26 23.92 10.35
N GLY A 9 24.34 24.66 10.61
CA GLY A 9 24.28 25.97 11.23
C GLY A 9 23.38 26.92 10.45
N ARG A 10 23.57 27.03 9.14
CA ARG A 10 22.71 27.86 8.27
C ARG A 10 21.24 27.45 8.36
N LEU A 11 20.95 26.15 8.25
CA LEU A 11 19.57 25.64 8.32
C LEU A 11 18.90 25.92 9.67
N GLN A 12 19.66 25.91 10.78
CA GLN A 12 19.13 26.31 12.09
C GLN A 12 18.79 27.80 12.15
N HIS A 13 19.58 28.66 11.51
CA HIS A 13 19.34 30.12 11.50
C HIS A 13 18.12 30.53 10.66
N GLU A 14 17.73 29.74 9.67
CA GLU A 14 16.54 29.99 8.84
C GLU A 14 15.22 29.88 9.62
N ALA A 15 15.21 29.23 10.80
CA ALA A 15 14.07 29.13 11.70
C ALA A 15 12.77 28.65 11.03
N PHE A 16 12.83 27.51 10.32
CA PHE A 16 11.67 26.91 9.66
C PHE A 16 10.56 26.52 10.65
N ASP A 17 9.31 26.80 10.29
CA ASP A 17 8.14 26.41 11.10
C ASP A 17 7.75 24.93 10.95
N LEU A 18 8.00 24.35 9.78
CA LEU A 18 7.64 22.97 9.44
C LEU A 18 8.54 22.42 8.33
N ILE A 19 8.95 21.15 8.46
CA ILE A 19 9.67 20.43 7.41
C ILE A 19 8.74 19.40 6.76
N LEU A 20 8.64 19.45 5.42
CA LEU A 20 7.97 18.40 4.64
C LEU A 20 8.97 17.29 4.33
N VAL A 21 8.63 16.06 4.73
CA VAL A 21 9.51 14.90 4.57
C VAL A 21 8.89 13.89 3.61
N ASP A 22 9.65 13.47 2.61
CA ASP A 22 9.30 12.30 1.80
C ASP A 22 9.76 11.03 2.53
N PRO A 23 8.87 10.07 2.80
CA PRO A 23 9.23 8.82 3.47
C PRO A 23 10.27 7.96 2.75
N ASN A 24 10.40 8.09 1.43
CA ASN A 24 11.41 7.37 0.67
C ASN A 24 12.82 7.91 0.97
N GLU A 25 12.91 9.15 1.45
CA GLU A 25 14.13 9.82 1.88
C GLU A 25 14.12 10.00 3.41
N ILE A 26 14.30 8.88 4.14
CA ILE A 26 14.22 8.81 5.61
C ILE A 26 15.15 9.83 6.31
N CYS A 27 16.22 10.27 5.64
CA CYS A 27 17.12 11.33 6.14
C CYS A 27 16.39 12.64 6.50
N GLY A 28 15.26 12.95 5.85
CA GLY A 28 14.48 14.16 6.17
C GLY A 28 13.95 14.16 7.60
N PHE A 29 13.56 12.99 8.13
CA PHE A 29 13.15 12.86 9.53
C PHE A 29 14.31 13.09 10.49
N VAL A 30 15.50 12.58 10.14
CA VAL A 30 16.73 12.80 10.93
C VAL A 30 17.05 14.28 11.00
N LEU A 31 17.01 14.97 9.85
CA LEU A 31 17.25 16.40 9.77
C LEU A 31 16.24 17.18 10.61
N ALA A 32 14.94 16.87 10.49
CA ALA A 32 13.90 17.54 11.27
C ALA A 32 14.10 17.38 12.79
N HIS A 33 14.44 16.17 13.23
CA HIS A 33 14.74 15.90 14.65
C HIS A 33 15.99 16.63 15.14
N VAL A 34 17.05 16.69 14.33
CA VAL A 34 18.30 17.40 14.68
C VAL A 34 18.11 18.93 14.72
N LEU A 35 17.28 19.48 13.84
CA LEU A 35 16.94 20.90 13.85
C LEU A 35 15.91 21.25 14.93
N GLY A 36 15.23 20.27 15.52
CA GLY A 36 14.16 20.49 16.50
C GLY A 36 12.88 21.07 15.89
N VAL A 37 12.68 20.90 14.58
CA VAL A 37 11.55 21.48 13.83
C VAL A 37 10.46 20.41 13.64
N PRO A 38 9.18 20.74 13.86
CA PRO A 38 8.07 19.84 13.53
C PRO A 38 8.13 19.39 12.07
N HIS A 39 7.64 18.19 11.79
CA HIS A 39 7.59 17.69 10.43
C HIS A 39 6.23 17.09 10.07
N ALA A 40 5.88 17.23 8.80
CA ALA A 40 4.75 16.57 8.18
C ALA A 40 5.25 15.70 7.04
N MET A 41 4.68 14.51 6.92
CA MET A 41 5.08 13.59 5.87
C MET A 41 4.28 13.87 4.60
N PHE A 42 4.97 13.88 3.46
CA PHE A 42 4.40 14.05 2.13
C PHE A 42 4.87 12.89 1.22
N SER A 43 4.04 11.86 1.08
CA SER A 43 4.37 10.63 0.38
C SER A 43 4.03 10.69 -1.10
N THR A 44 5.02 10.54 -1.96
CA THR A 44 4.81 10.32 -3.40
C THR A 44 4.77 8.83 -3.77
N GLY A 45 4.62 7.93 -2.79
CA GLY A 45 4.59 6.47 -2.97
C GLY A 45 3.45 5.78 -2.21
N LEU A 46 3.38 4.45 -2.32
CA LEU A 46 2.24 3.65 -1.84
C LEU A 46 2.43 3.00 -0.46
N TRP A 47 3.63 3.05 0.13
CA TRP A 47 4.07 2.06 1.13
C TRP A 47 3.76 2.37 2.62
N PHE A 48 3.41 3.58 3.04
CA PHE A 48 3.70 3.91 4.46
C PHE A 48 2.70 3.61 5.59
N PRO A 49 1.37 3.45 5.41
CA PRO A 49 0.48 3.52 6.57
C PRO A 49 0.67 2.45 7.64
N ALA A 50 1.07 1.25 7.24
CA ALA A 50 1.21 0.15 8.18
C ALA A 50 2.55 0.16 8.94
N GLU A 51 3.57 0.88 8.44
CA GLU A 51 4.82 1.14 9.16
C GLU A 51 4.64 2.18 10.28
N ILE A 52 3.60 3.02 10.17
CA ILE A 52 3.23 4.03 11.17
C ILE A 52 2.06 3.56 12.03
N GLY A 53 1.87 2.25 12.17
CA GLY A 53 0.88 1.67 13.08
C GLY A 53 -0.58 1.77 12.62
N ALA A 54 -0.86 2.14 11.36
CA ALA A 54 -2.23 2.07 10.86
C ALA A 54 -2.67 0.61 10.74
N PRO A 55 -3.93 0.26 11.11
CA PRO A 55 -4.39 -1.12 11.00
C PRO A 55 -4.30 -1.61 9.55
N ALA A 56 -3.58 -2.72 9.35
CA ALA A 56 -3.43 -3.37 8.05
C ALA A 56 -3.87 -4.83 8.11
N PRO A 57 -5.19 -5.10 8.04
CA PRO A 57 -5.69 -6.48 8.01
C PRO A 57 -5.14 -7.22 6.79
N LEU A 58 -4.20 -8.14 7.01
CA LEU A 58 -3.47 -8.85 5.94
C LEU A 58 -4.37 -9.76 5.08
N SER A 59 -5.61 -9.96 5.50
CA SER A 59 -6.62 -10.72 4.77
C SER A 59 -7.13 -9.99 3.52
N TYR A 60 -7.08 -8.65 3.48
CA TYR A 60 -7.57 -7.86 2.34
C TYR A 60 -6.78 -6.57 2.07
N VAL A 61 -5.85 -6.14 2.94
CA VAL A 61 -4.98 -4.99 2.64
C VAL A 61 -3.69 -5.52 2.02
N PRO A 62 -3.44 -5.30 0.72
CA PRO A 62 -2.22 -5.78 0.08
C PRO A 62 -0.99 -4.99 0.57
N GLU A 63 0.07 -5.71 0.92
CA GLU A 63 1.35 -5.14 1.29
C GLU A 63 2.06 -4.60 0.05
N PHE A 64 2.87 -3.56 0.23
CA PHE A 64 3.67 -2.97 -0.84
C PHE A 64 4.59 -4.01 -1.52
N ASN A 65 4.73 -3.90 -2.84
CA ASN A 65 5.38 -4.83 -3.75
C ASN A 65 4.83 -6.25 -3.79
N SER A 66 3.68 -6.53 -3.13
CA SER A 66 3.05 -7.85 -3.23
C SER A 66 2.39 -8.07 -4.59
N GLU A 67 2.07 -7.00 -5.32
CA GLU A 67 1.28 -7.01 -6.57
C GLU A 67 -0.10 -7.67 -6.40
N LEU A 68 -0.66 -7.60 -5.19
CA LEU A 68 -1.97 -8.14 -4.85
C LEU A 68 -3.03 -7.04 -4.83
N THR A 69 -4.28 -7.49 -4.89
CA THR A 69 -5.49 -6.67 -4.78
C THR A 69 -6.12 -6.81 -3.39
N ASP A 70 -7.19 -6.07 -3.14
CA ASP A 70 -8.02 -6.24 -1.94
C ASP A 70 -8.86 -7.53 -1.95
N GLU A 71 -9.08 -8.10 -3.12
CA GLU A 71 -9.63 -9.45 -3.27
C GLU A 71 -8.49 -10.48 -3.30
N MET A 72 -8.41 -11.33 -2.27
CA MET A 72 -7.34 -12.34 -2.14
C MET A 72 -7.86 -13.72 -1.73
N GLY A 73 -7.43 -14.74 -2.47
CA GLY A 73 -7.60 -16.15 -2.10
C GLY A 73 -6.64 -16.60 -0.98
N LEU A 74 -6.67 -17.89 -0.64
CA LEU A 74 -5.83 -18.45 0.43
C LEU A 74 -4.33 -18.20 0.20
N TRP A 75 -3.82 -18.57 -0.98
CA TRP A 75 -2.39 -18.46 -1.30
C TRP A 75 -1.93 -17.01 -1.44
N GLN A 76 -2.80 -16.13 -1.94
CA GLN A 76 -2.52 -14.70 -2.03
C GLN A 76 -2.44 -14.08 -0.62
N ARG A 77 -3.33 -14.45 0.30
CA ARG A 77 -3.22 -14.01 1.71
C ARG A 77 -1.96 -14.53 2.39
N LEU A 78 -1.55 -15.77 2.11
CA LEU A 78 -0.28 -16.31 2.60
C LEU A 78 0.92 -15.51 2.06
N LYS A 79 0.93 -15.24 0.74
CA LYS A 79 1.94 -14.38 0.10
C LYS A 79 1.95 -13.00 0.75
N ASN A 80 0.78 -12.39 0.93
CA ASN A 80 0.65 -11.08 1.55
C ASN A 80 1.24 -11.05 2.97
N GLY A 81 0.92 -12.06 3.78
CA GLY A 81 1.49 -12.22 5.12
C GLY A 81 3.01 -12.39 5.11
N ALA A 82 3.56 -13.14 4.15
CA ALA A 82 5.01 -13.27 3.99
C ALA A 82 5.67 -11.92 3.64
N PHE A 83 5.09 -11.16 2.69
CA PHE A 83 5.57 -9.82 2.35
C PHE A 83 5.50 -8.86 3.53
N TYR A 84 4.43 -8.91 4.32
CA TYR A 84 4.30 -8.12 5.55
C TYR A 84 5.40 -8.45 6.56
N ILE A 85 5.65 -9.73 6.82
CA ILE A 85 6.70 -10.16 7.77
C ILE A 85 8.08 -9.70 7.28
N VAL A 86 8.39 -9.96 6.00
CA VAL A 86 9.70 -9.60 5.41
C VAL A 86 9.92 -8.09 5.44
N SER A 87 8.91 -7.30 5.05
CA SER A 87 8.99 -5.83 5.07
C SER A 87 9.19 -5.30 6.49
N ARG A 88 8.38 -5.71 7.46
CA ARG A 88 8.53 -5.27 8.86
C ARG A 88 9.87 -5.66 9.47
N ILE A 89 10.36 -6.87 9.19
CA ILE A 89 11.69 -7.28 9.65
C ILE A 89 12.78 -6.43 8.98
N GLY A 90 12.69 -6.23 7.67
CA GLY A 90 13.65 -5.41 6.91
C GLY A 90 13.69 -3.98 7.42
N THR A 91 12.54 -3.33 7.56
CA THR A 91 12.44 -1.96 8.08
C THR A 91 13.01 -1.85 9.50
N ARG A 92 12.57 -2.73 10.40
CA ARG A 92 12.90 -2.63 11.83
C ARG A 92 14.35 -3.02 12.15
N TRP A 93 14.92 -3.98 11.43
CA TRP A 93 16.23 -4.57 11.78
C TRP A 93 17.35 -4.22 10.79
N LEU A 94 17.04 -3.80 9.56
CA LEU A 94 18.06 -3.43 8.56
C LEU A 94 18.10 -1.93 8.27
N ILE A 95 16.93 -1.29 8.18
CA ILE A 95 16.82 0.12 7.79
C ILE A 95 16.97 1.03 9.01
N PHE A 96 16.04 0.98 9.97
CA PHE A 96 16.04 1.89 11.13
C PHE A 96 17.34 1.90 11.94
N PRO A 97 18.00 0.76 12.23
CA PRO A 97 19.25 0.78 13.00
C PRO A 97 20.40 1.52 12.33
N ARG A 98 20.36 1.74 11.01
CA ARG A 98 21.35 2.58 10.31
C ARG A 98 21.12 4.06 10.60
N TYR A 99 19.87 4.50 10.63
CA TYR A 99 19.50 5.87 10.97
C TYR A 99 19.64 6.16 12.46
N ASP A 100 19.33 5.19 13.32
CA ASP A 100 19.57 5.29 14.77
C ASP A 100 21.05 5.59 15.07
N ARG A 101 21.98 4.96 14.33
CA ARG A 101 23.42 5.23 14.45
C ARG A 101 23.79 6.65 14.01
N ILE A 102 23.17 7.16 12.96
CA ILE A 102 23.39 8.54 12.50
C ILE A 102 22.88 9.52 13.57
N LEU A 103 21.67 9.31 14.08
CA LEU A 103 21.09 10.13 15.16
C LEU A 103 21.98 10.16 16.41
N ALA A 104 22.53 9.01 16.80
CA ALA A 104 23.43 8.89 17.95
C ALA A 104 24.72 9.73 17.80
N GLN A 105 25.20 9.97 16.57
CA GLN A 105 26.39 10.80 16.31
C GLN A 105 26.13 12.29 16.54
N HIS A 106 24.88 12.74 16.50
CA HIS A 106 24.51 14.14 16.61
C HIS A 106 24.04 14.56 18.02
N ASN A 107 24.20 13.68 19.03
CA ASN A 107 23.87 13.96 20.45
C ASN A 107 22.47 14.59 20.65
N THR A 108 21.49 14.19 19.84
CA THR A 108 20.13 14.75 19.91
C THR A 108 19.49 14.40 21.26
N VAL A 109 18.96 15.39 21.98
CA VAL A 109 18.23 15.20 23.24
C VAL A 109 16.75 15.54 23.02
N PRO A 110 15.80 14.62 23.29
CA PRO A 110 16.01 13.22 23.69
C PRO A 110 16.50 12.34 22.53
N ALA A 111 17.29 11.33 22.87
CA ALA A 111 17.65 10.27 21.92
C ALA A 111 16.41 9.41 21.67
N LEU A 112 15.88 9.47 20.45
CA LEU A 112 14.68 8.73 20.06
C LEU A 112 15.02 7.74 18.96
N PRO A 113 14.46 6.52 19.00
CA PRO A 113 14.54 5.60 17.87
C PRO A 113 13.88 6.19 16.62
N MET A 114 14.39 5.85 15.45
CA MET A 114 13.88 6.29 14.15
C MET A 114 12.38 6.03 14.00
N ALA A 115 11.90 4.87 14.46
CA ALA A 115 10.47 4.54 14.45
C ALA A 115 9.63 5.61 15.17
N THR A 116 10.05 6.03 16.36
CA THR A 116 9.36 7.04 17.17
C THR A 116 9.44 8.42 16.53
N ILE A 117 10.54 8.75 15.84
CA ILE A 117 10.64 10.02 15.11
C ILE A 117 9.63 10.06 13.96
N ILE A 118 9.49 8.96 13.20
CA ILE A 118 8.49 8.88 12.12
C ILE A 118 7.08 9.02 12.69
N GLU A 119 6.76 8.30 13.77
CA GLU A 119 5.46 8.37 14.47
C GLU A 119 5.13 9.77 15.01
N LYS A 120 6.13 10.66 15.16
CA LYS A 120 5.93 12.06 15.58
C LYS A 120 5.56 12.99 14.44
N SER A 121 5.44 12.50 13.20
CA SER A 121 4.92 13.30 12.09
C SER A 121 3.53 13.84 12.45
N ALA A 122 3.34 15.15 12.28
CA ALA A 122 2.07 15.80 12.62
C ALA A 122 0.90 15.29 11.75
N VAL A 123 1.18 15.03 10.47
CA VAL A 123 0.23 14.48 9.50
C VAL A 123 0.97 13.66 8.44
N PHE A 124 0.28 12.67 7.87
CA PHE A 124 0.73 11.84 6.76
C PHE A 124 -0.09 12.13 5.52
N MET A 125 0.43 13.01 4.67
CA MET A 125 -0.16 13.33 3.38
C MET A 125 0.26 12.30 2.34
N LEU A 126 -0.68 11.48 1.87
CA LEU A 126 -0.46 10.53 0.79
C LEU A 126 -0.85 11.17 -0.54
N CYS A 127 0.05 11.23 -1.52
CA CYS A 127 -0.25 11.74 -2.87
C CYS A 127 -1.08 10.74 -3.70
N THR A 128 -1.99 10.04 -3.04
CA THR A 128 -2.91 9.07 -3.61
C THR A 128 -4.35 9.41 -3.26
N ASP A 129 -5.29 8.83 -3.99
CA ASP A 129 -6.71 9.09 -3.86
C ASP A 129 -7.52 7.80 -3.83
N LEU A 130 -8.59 7.82 -3.05
CA LEU A 130 -9.50 6.68 -2.86
C LEU A 130 -10.24 6.26 -4.12
N ALA A 131 -10.28 7.11 -5.16
CA ALA A 131 -10.76 6.70 -6.47
C ALA A 131 -9.95 5.50 -7.01
N LEU A 132 -8.62 5.55 -6.89
CA LEU A 132 -7.72 4.51 -7.42
C LEU A 132 -7.28 3.51 -6.35
N GLU A 133 -7.13 3.94 -5.09
CA GLU A 133 -6.71 3.07 -3.98
C GLU A 133 -7.74 1.98 -3.63
N PHE A 134 -7.25 0.96 -2.92
CA PHE A 134 -8.11 -0.01 -2.25
C PHE A 134 -8.55 0.54 -0.88
N PRO A 135 -9.84 0.48 -0.54
CA PRO A 135 -10.32 0.90 0.77
C PRO A 135 -9.62 0.16 1.91
N ARG A 136 -9.13 0.89 2.91
CA ARG A 136 -8.47 0.31 4.09
C ARG A 136 -8.65 1.19 5.34
N PRO A 137 -8.53 0.61 6.55
CA PRO A 137 -8.48 1.39 7.78
C PRO A 137 -7.28 2.34 7.75
N THR A 138 -7.48 3.55 8.28
CA THR A 138 -6.44 4.58 8.39
C THR A 138 -6.51 5.27 9.75
N LEU A 139 -5.44 5.96 10.12
CA LEU A 139 -5.37 6.74 11.36
C LEU A 139 -5.88 8.16 11.11
N PRO A 140 -6.36 8.89 12.15
CA PRO A 140 -6.96 10.22 11.98
C PRO A 140 -6.05 11.28 11.32
N HIS A 141 -4.73 11.10 11.42
CA HIS A 141 -3.71 11.98 10.86
C HIS A 141 -3.17 11.48 9.50
N VAL A 142 -3.80 10.48 8.87
CA VAL A 142 -3.47 10.03 7.51
C VAL A 142 -4.48 10.62 6.54
N VAL A 143 -3.99 11.39 5.56
CA VAL A 143 -4.83 12.16 4.65
C VAL A 143 -4.47 11.87 3.20
N PHE A 144 -5.46 11.52 2.40
CA PHE A 144 -5.31 11.29 0.97
C PHE A 144 -5.40 12.62 0.23
N VAL A 145 -4.26 13.11 -0.24
CA VAL A 145 -4.11 14.39 -0.95
C VAL A 145 -4.39 14.22 -2.45
N GLY A 146 -4.15 13.04 -3.02
CA GLY A 146 -4.29 12.77 -4.45
C GLY A 146 -3.11 13.27 -5.28
N GLY A 147 -3.21 13.14 -6.62
CA GLY A 147 -2.16 13.54 -7.55
C GLY A 147 -1.95 15.06 -7.64
N VAL A 148 -0.92 15.56 -6.96
CA VAL A 148 -0.64 17.01 -6.85
C VAL A 148 -0.26 17.72 -8.15
N LEU A 149 0.13 16.98 -9.19
CA LEU A 149 0.45 17.55 -10.51
C LEU A 149 -0.75 17.61 -11.46
N THR A 150 -1.90 17.07 -11.07
CA THR A 150 -3.10 17.09 -11.92
C THR A 150 -3.64 18.50 -12.07
N ARG A 151 -4.08 18.85 -13.28
CA ARG A 151 -4.65 20.17 -13.57
C ARG A 151 -5.51 20.13 -14.83
N PRO A 152 -6.46 21.07 -15.02
CA PRO A 152 -7.13 21.25 -16.30
C PRO A 152 -6.13 21.37 -17.45
N ALA A 153 -6.50 20.82 -18.62
CA ALA A 153 -5.66 20.93 -19.80
C ALA A 153 -5.56 22.39 -20.25
N GLN A 154 -4.33 22.84 -20.45
CA GLN A 154 -4.03 24.14 -21.06
C GLN A 154 -4.01 24.01 -22.60
N LEU A 155 -3.94 25.16 -23.28
CA LEU A 155 -3.76 25.18 -24.72
C LEU A 155 -2.42 24.53 -25.09
N LEU A 156 -2.49 23.51 -25.96
CA LEU A 156 -1.29 22.88 -26.51
C LEU A 156 -0.49 23.87 -27.36
N PRO A 157 0.86 23.85 -27.29
CA PRO A 157 1.69 24.58 -28.24
C PRO A 157 1.33 24.17 -29.67
N GLN A 158 1.47 25.11 -30.62
CA GLN A 158 0.95 24.99 -31.98
C GLN A 158 1.29 23.66 -32.65
N VAL A 159 2.56 23.23 -32.60
CA VAL A 159 3.03 21.96 -33.18
C VAL A 159 2.25 20.76 -32.64
N PHE A 160 2.03 20.67 -31.32
CA PHE A 160 1.28 19.56 -30.72
C PHE A 160 -0.22 19.67 -31.03
N SER A 161 -0.77 20.88 -31.08
CA SER A 161 -2.17 21.10 -31.42
C SER A 161 -2.49 20.68 -32.86
N GLU A 162 -1.66 21.08 -33.81
CA GLU A 162 -1.81 20.71 -35.22
C GLU A 162 -1.66 19.21 -35.42
N TRP A 163 -0.65 18.59 -34.79
CA TRP A 163 -0.47 17.13 -34.81
C TRP A 163 -1.67 16.39 -34.20
N ALA A 164 -2.16 16.83 -33.03
CA ALA A 164 -3.31 16.21 -32.34
C ALA A 164 -4.64 16.38 -33.10
N LYS A 165 -4.78 17.46 -33.87
CA LYS A 165 -5.93 17.64 -34.79
C LYS A 165 -5.80 16.73 -36.02
N ALA A 166 -4.60 16.62 -36.58
CA ALA A 166 -4.32 15.76 -37.73
C ALA A 166 -4.54 14.27 -37.44
N SER A 167 -4.59 13.84 -36.17
CA SER A 167 -4.96 12.47 -35.80
C SER A 167 -6.37 12.07 -36.22
N GLY A 168 -7.22 13.05 -36.57
CA GLY A 168 -8.56 12.79 -37.09
C GLY A 168 -9.46 12.01 -36.12
N PRO A 169 -10.48 11.30 -36.62
CA PRO A 169 -11.46 10.60 -35.78
C PRO A 169 -10.88 9.40 -35.04
N ASN A 170 -9.85 8.74 -35.59
CA ASN A 170 -9.17 7.63 -34.94
C ASN A 170 -8.52 8.09 -33.62
N GLY A 171 -8.02 9.33 -33.59
CA GLY A 171 -7.38 9.90 -32.43
C GLY A 171 -5.93 9.42 -32.29
N PHE A 172 -5.37 9.63 -31.10
CA PHE A 172 -3.97 9.33 -30.84
C PHE A 172 -3.73 8.61 -29.52
N VAL A 173 -2.55 8.02 -29.45
CA VAL A 173 -2.01 7.30 -28.30
C VAL A 173 -0.76 8.03 -27.81
N LEU A 174 -0.66 8.26 -26.50
CA LEU A 174 0.51 8.85 -25.87
C LEU A 174 1.36 7.76 -25.21
N VAL A 175 2.66 7.75 -25.47
CA VAL A 175 3.63 6.84 -24.84
C VAL A 175 4.64 7.65 -24.04
N SER A 176 4.70 7.43 -22.72
CA SER A 176 5.68 8.09 -21.84
C SER A 176 6.03 7.22 -20.64
N PHE A 177 7.32 6.98 -20.43
CA PHE A 177 7.86 6.24 -19.29
C PHE A 177 8.40 7.14 -18.17
N GLY A 178 7.94 8.40 -18.13
CA GLY A 178 8.31 9.35 -17.08
C GLY A 178 9.77 9.82 -17.15
N ALA A 179 10.17 10.70 -16.22
CA ALA A 179 11.50 11.29 -16.23
C ALA A 179 12.60 10.31 -15.78
N GLY A 180 12.26 9.31 -14.97
CA GLY A 180 13.22 8.33 -14.43
C GLY A 180 13.71 7.30 -15.44
N ILE A 181 12.93 7.01 -16.49
CA ILE A 181 13.28 6.02 -17.51
C ILE A 181 13.68 6.76 -18.78
N LYS A 182 14.99 6.98 -18.93
CA LYS A 182 15.55 7.65 -20.12
C LYS A 182 15.76 6.70 -21.28
N HIS A 183 16.19 5.46 -21.01
CA HIS A 183 16.53 4.50 -22.05
C HIS A 183 15.89 3.15 -21.76
N LEU A 184 15.29 2.56 -22.79
CA LEU A 184 14.92 1.15 -22.83
C LEU A 184 16.05 0.37 -23.51
N SER A 185 16.09 -0.95 -23.34
CA SER A 185 17.01 -1.77 -24.14
C SER A 185 16.68 -1.63 -25.63
N ASN A 186 17.67 -1.83 -26.51
CA ASN A 186 17.46 -1.76 -27.95
C ASN A 186 16.41 -2.77 -28.42
N GLU A 187 16.40 -3.96 -27.83
CA GLU A 187 15.40 -5.00 -28.09
C GLU A 187 14.00 -4.50 -27.77
N LEU A 188 13.78 -4.04 -26.53
CA LEU A 188 12.47 -3.54 -26.10
C LEU A 188 12.05 -2.32 -26.93
N THR A 189 12.96 -1.39 -27.22
CA THR A 189 12.68 -0.22 -28.07
C THR A 189 12.20 -0.64 -29.47
N ASN A 190 12.84 -1.63 -30.10
CA ASN A 190 12.42 -2.12 -31.41
C ASN A 190 11.07 -2.86 -31.33
N THR A 191 10.83 -3.65 -30.27
CA THR A 191 9.51 -4.27 -30.03
C THR A 191 8.41 -3.22 -29.88
N PHE A 192 8.66 -2.13 -29.16
CA PHE A 192 7.74 -1.00 -29.09
C PHE A 192 7.50 -0.39 -30.46
N ALA A 193 8.56 -0.06 -31.19
CA ALA A 193 8.44 0.56 -32.51
C ALA A 193 7.60 -0.29 -33.48
N GLY A 194 7.88 -1.60 -33.56
CA GLY A 194 7.12 -2.53 -34.40
C GLY A 194 5.65 -2.68 -33.98
N ALA A 195 5.36 -2.70 -32.67
CA ALA A 195 4.00 -2.72 -32.17
C ALA A 195 3.23 -1.42 -32.48
N LEU A 196 3.87 -0.26 -32.27
CA LEU A 196 3.27 1.06 -32.48
C LEU A 196 2.99 1.30 -33.97
N ALA A 197 3.85 0.78 -34.86
CA ALA A 197 3.66 0.85 -36.31
C ALA A 197 2.40 0.11 -36.80
N GLN A 198 1.89 -0.87 -36.04
CA GLN A 198 0.69 -1.64 -36.38
C GLN A 198 -0.62 -0.95 -35.94
N LEU A 199 -0.52 0.16 -35.19
CA LEU A 199 -1.69 0.80 -34.61
C LEU A 199 -2.47 1.62 -35.64
N PRO A 200 -3.82 1.62 -35.59
CA PRO A 200 -4.65 2.49 -36.43
C PRO A 200 -4.70 3.95 -35.93
N TYR A 201 -3.86 4.30 -34.95
CA TYR A 201 -3.81 5.60 -34.27
C TYR A 201 -2.53 6.34 -34.64
N GLN A 202 -2.57 7.68 -34.55
CA GLN A 202 -1.33 8.44 -34.44
C GLN A 202 -0.71 8.19 -33.06
N VAL A 203 0.61 8.16 -32.99
CA VAL A 203 1.34 7.89 -31.76
C VAL A 203 2.33 9.01 -31.52
N ILE A 204 2.31 9.58 -30.32
CA ILE A 204 3.39 10.43 -29.84
C ILE A 204 4.12 9.70 -28.74
N TRP A 205 5.42 9.52 -28.91
CA TRP A 205 6.25 8.77 -27.99
C TRP A 205 7.36 9.64 -27.44
N ARG A 206 7.28 9.92 -26.13
CA ARG A 206 8.37 10.53 -25.40
C ARG A 206 9.54 9.55 -25.32
N TYR A 207 10.61 9.83 -26.06
CA TYR A 207 11.73 8.93 -26.28
C TYR A 207 13.07 9.68 -26.28
N PHE A 208 14.08 9.08 -25.68
CA PHE A 208 15.47 9.55 -25.74
C PHE A 208 16.37 8.48 -26.35
N GLY A 209 17.20 8.89 -27.30
CA GLY A 209 18.22 8.03 -27.90
C GLY A 209 18.06 7.92 -29.42
N LYS A 210 18.64 6.86 -29.98
CA LYS A 210 18.65 6.63 -31.42
C LYS A 210 17.30 6.10 -31.89
N SER A 211 16.78 6.64 -32.98
CA SER A 211 15.54 6.15 -33.59
C SER A 211 15.59 4.63 -33.79
N PRO A 212 14.55 3.88 -33.36
CA PRO A 212 14.48 2.44 -33.59
C PRO A 212 14.30 2.13 -35.07
N LYS A 213 14.69 0.91 -35.47
CA LYS A 213 14.70 0.50 -36.88
C LYS A 213 13.29 0.29 -37.44
N ASN A 214 12.37 -0.17 -36.60
CA ASN A 214 11.00 -0.54 -36.99
C ASN A 214 10.00 0.59 -36.72
N LEU A 215 10.43 1.85 -36.74
CA LEU A 215 9.55 2.98 -36.46
C LEU A 215 8.55 3.19 -37.61
N GLY A 216 7.25 3.12 -37.30
CA GLY A 216 6.19 3.38 -38.27
C GLY A 216 5.96 4.88 -38.52
N ASN A 217 5.44 5.21 -39.71
CA ASN A 217 5.15 6.59 -40.13
C ASN A 217 4.06 7.26 -39.27
N ASN A 218 3.28 6.50 -38.51
CA ASN A 218 2.27 6.99 -37.58
C ASN A 218 2.85 7.41 -36.22
N THR A 219 4.15 7.23 -35.99
CA THR A 219 4.78 7.48 -34.69
C THR A 219 5.74 8.67 -34.74
N TRP A 220 5.46 9.69 -33.94
CA TRP A 220 6.32 10.83 -33.74
C TRP A 220 7.13 10.70 -32.44
N LEU A 221 8.46 10.66 -32.58
CA LEU A 221 9.39 10.65 -31.45
C LEU A 221 9.71 12.08 -31.00
N VAL A 222 9.62 12.32 -29.70
CA VAL A 222 9.91 13.62 -29.08
C VAL A 222 10.59 13.44 -27.73
N GLU A 223 11.47 14.35 -27.35
CA GLU A 223 12.14 14.26 -26.04
C GLU A 223 11.25 14.77 -24.89
N TRP A 224 10.31 15.65 -25.21
CA TRP A 224 9.39 16.25 -24.26
C TRP A 224 7.99 16.40 -24.82
N VAL A 225 6.99 16.19 -23.95
CA VAL A 225 5.57 16.33 -24.27
C VAL A 225 4.84 17.13 -23.18
N PRO A 226 3.88 17.98 -23.53
CA PRO A 226 2.92 18.53 -22.57
C PRO A 226 1.91 17.43 -22.18
N GLN A 227 2.36 16.45 -21.37
CA GLN A 227 1.64 15.20 -21.08
C GLN A 227 0.22 15.44 -20.56
N ASN A 228 0.06 16.25 -19.51
CA ASN A 228 -1.25 16.59 -18.94
C ASN A 228 -2.22 17.12 -20.02
N ASP A 229 -1.74 18.02 -20.87
CA ASP A 229 -2.57 18.73 -21.84
C ASP A 229 -2.92 17.83 -23.04
N LEU A 230 -2.01 16.95 -23.44
CA LEU A 230 -2.29 15.90 -24.43
C LEU A 230 -3.30 14.88 -23.89
N LEU A 231 -3.18 14.47 -22.62
CA LEU A 231 -4.16 13.56 -22.01
C LEU A 231 -5.55 14.20 -21.91
N GLY A 232 -5.63 15.51 -21.68
CA GLY A 232 -6.89 16.24 -21.68
C GLY A 232 -7.45 16.59 -23.07
N HIS A 233 -6.75 16.24 -24.15
CA HIS A 233 -7.24 16.46 -25.50
C HIS A 233 -8.34 15.45 -25.87
N PRO A 234 -9.44 15.84 -26.54
CA PRO A 234 -10.58 14.95 -26.84
C PRO A 234 -10.21 13.74 -27.73
N ASN A 235 -9.11 13.84 -28.48
CA ASN A 235 -8.61 12.77 -29.34
C ASN A 235 -7.69 11.76 -28.62
N ALA A 236 -7.38 11.95 -27.34
CA ALA A 236 -6.57 10.98 -26.59
C ALA A 236 -7.37 9.68 -26.37
N ARG A 237 -6.82 8.56 -26.86
CA ARG A 237 -7.47 7.24 -26.77
C ARG A 237 -6.92 6.37 -25.66
N ALA A 238 -5.60 6.33 -25.52
CA ALA A 238 -4.94 5.55 -24.48
C ALA A 238 -3.59 6.18 -24.10
N PHE A 239 -3.17 5.89 -22.87
CA PHE A 239 -1.88 6.26 -22.33
C PHE A 239 -1.03 5.01 -22.05
N ILE A 240 0.12 4.90 -22.70
CA ILE A 240 1.09 3.85 -22.43
C ILE A 240 2.09 4.40 -21.43
N SER A 241 2.15 3.78 -20.25
CA SER A 241 2.89 4.31 -19.12
C SER A 241 3.70 3.24 -18.41
N HIS A 242 4.80 3.66 -17.80
CA HIS A 242 5.51 2.85 -16.81
C HIS A 242 4.73 2.66 -15.49
N GLY A 243 3.62 3.38 -15.26
CA GLY A 243 2.89 3.29 -13.99
C GLY A 243 3.34 4.26 -12.90
N GLY A 244 4.17 5.26 -13.22
CA GLY A 244 4.53 6.31 -12.27
C GLY A 244 3.31 7.11 -11.79
N LEU A 245 3.22 7.35 -10.49
CA LEU A 245 2.04 7.86 -9.79
C LEU A 245 1.44 9.13 -10.42
N ASN A 246 2.30 10.12 -10.72
CA ASN A 246 1.86 11.40 -11.29
C ASN A 246 1.17 11.23 -12.65
N GLY A 247 1.80 10.49 -13.57
CA GLY A 247 1.23 10.26 -14.90
C GLY A 247 -0.06 9.46 -14.85
N ILE A 248 -0.19 8.53 -13.89
CA ILE A 248 -1.43 7.79 -13.69
C ILE A 248 -2.54 8.70 -13.16
N TYR A 249 -2.27 9.60 -12.21
CA TYR A 249 -3.29 10.56 -11.77
C TYR A 249 -3.67 11.57 -12.85
N GLU A 250 -2.76 11.99 -13.73
CA GLU A 250 -3.11 12.80 -14.91
C GLU A 250 -4.07 12.02 -15.84
N ALA A 251 -3.81 10.73 -16.06
CA ALA A 251 -4.70 9.88 -16.85
C ALA A 251 -6.07 9.68 -16.17
N VAL A 252 -6.11 9.50 -14.85
CA VAL A 252 -7.38 9.45 -14.07
C VAL A 252 -8.12 10.77 -14.21
N TYR A 253 -7.44 11.90 -14.00
CA TYR A 253 -8.03 13.23 -14.08
C TYR A 253 -8.67 13.49 -15.46
N HIS A 254 -8.01 13.10 -16.55
CA HIS A 254 -8.48 13.30 -17.91
C HIS A 254 -9.29 12.12 -18.49
N SER A 255 -9.65 11.13 -17.67
CA SER A 255 -10.42 9.95 -18.08
C SER A 255 -9.77 9.17 -19.24
N VAL A 256 -8.44 9.02 -19.27
CA VAL A 256 -7.72 8.31 -20.34
C VAL A 256 -7.34 6.90 -19.87
N PRO A 257 -7.81 5.83 -20.53
CA PRO A 257 -7.40 4.46 -20.24
C PRO A 257 -5.89 4.23 -20.35
N VAL A 258 -5.37 3.25 -19.60
CA VAL A 258 -3.92 3.03 -19.50
C VAL A 258 -3.51 1.63 -19.92
N VAL A 259 -2.43 1.52 -20.72
CA VAL A 259 -1.66 0.29 -20.88
C VAL A 259 -0.36 0.45 -20.11
N GLY A 260 -0.21 -0.28 -19.02
CA GLY A 260 0.94 -0.15 -18.13
C GLY A 260 2.02 -1.19 -18.36
N LEU A 261 3.27 -0.75 -18.37
CA LEU A 261 4.46 -1.58 -18.37
C LEU A 261 5.35 -1.21 -17.18
N PRO A 262 5.01 -1.71 -15.97
CA PRO A 262 5.76 -1.38 -14.77
C PRO A 262 7.20 -1.91 -14.84
N ILE A 263 8.17 -1.04 -14.57
CA ILE A 263 9.60 -1.37 -14.70
C ILE A 263 10.25 -1.66 -13.34
N PHE A 264 10.03 -0.80 -12.33
CA PHE A 264 10.66 -0.93 -11.00
C PHE A 264 9.78 -0.29 -9.92
N GLY A 265 10.01 -0.67 -8.67
CA GLY A 265 9.40 -0.01 -7.50
C GLY A 265 7.87 -0.01 -7.50
N ASP A 266 7.30 1.13 -7.08
CA ASP A 266 5.87 1.37 -6.90
C ASP A 266 5.05 1.34 -8.21
N HIS A 267 5.71 1.33 -9.37
CA HIS A 267 5.06 1.18 -10.67
C HIS A 267 4.19 -0.08 -10.74
N TYR A 268 4.67 -1.20 -10.18
CA TYR A 268 3.93 -2.47 -10.21
C TYR A 268 2.63 -2.39 -9.40
N ASP A 269 2.68 -1.79 -8.22
CA ASP A 269 1.51 -1.63 -7.35
C ASP A 269 0.52 -0.61 -7.89
N THR A 270 1.01 0.48 -8.47
CA THR A 270 0.16 1.48 -9.13
C THR A 270 -0.59 0.84 -10.30
N MET A 271 0.11 0.08 -11.15
CA MET A 271 -0.53 -0.61 -12.26
C MET A 271 -1.43 -1.77 -11.83
N THR A 272 -1.17 -2.37 -10.67
CA THR A 272 -2.08 -3.38 -10.09
C THR A 272 -3.44 -2.74 -9.75
N ARG A 273 -3.45 -1.53 -9.19
CA ARG A 273 -4.70 -0.77 -8.92
C ARG A 273 -5.41 -0.37 -10.20
N VAL A 274 -4.69 0.21 -11.16
CA VAL A 274 -5.26 0.60 -12.48
C VAL A 274 -5.92 -0.59 -13.16
N HIS A 275 -5.28 -1.76 -13.12
CA HIS A 275 -5.81 -2.99 -13.67
C HIS A 275 -7.04 -3.49 -12.90
N ALA A 276 -6.95 -3.58 -11.58
CA ALA A 276 -8.04 -4.05 -10.72
C ALA A 276 -9.30 -3.18 -10.82
N LYS A 277 -9.14 -1.85 -10.95
CA LYS A 277 -10.27 -0.92 -11.15
C LYS A 277 -10.85 -0.96 -12.57
N GLY A 278 -10.26 -1.73 -13.49
CA GLY A 278 -10.72 -1.88 -14.87
C GLY A 278 -10.45 -0.68 -15.77
N MET A 279 -9.60 0.26 -15.36
CA MET A 279 -9.23 1.43 -16.17
C MET A 279 -8.12 1.12 -17.19
N GLY A 280 -7.44 -0.02 -17.03
CA GLY A 280 -6.33 -0.36 -17.90
C GLY A 280 -5.85 -1.80 -17.79
N ILE A 281 -4.79 -2.12 -18.54
CA ILE A 281 -4.15 -3.43 -18.53
C ILE A 281 -2.70 -3.28 -18.05
N LYS A 282 -2.30 -4.08 -17.06
CA LYS A 282 -0.91 -4.26 -16.63
C LYS A 282 -0.26 -5.36 -17.48
N LEU A 283 0.78 -5.02 -18.23
CA LEU A 283 1.58 -5.97 -19.01
C LEU A 283 2.91 -6.27 -18.33
N ASP A 284 3.40 -7.49 -18.54
CA ASP A 284 4.77 -7.88 -18.18
C ASP A 284 5.70 -7.59 -19.36
N TRP A 285 6.59 -6.60 -19.18
CA TRP A 285 7.54 -6.19 -20.21
C TRP A 285 8.59 -7.27 -20.53
N ARG A 286 8.86 -8.21 -19.60
CA ARG A 286 9.84 -9.29 -19.81
C ARG A 286 9.37 -10.35 -20.78
N ARG A 287 8.05 -10.42 -21.01
CA ARG A 287 7.40 -11.39 -21.90
C ARG A 287 6.60 -10.69 -22.99
N LEU A 288 7.02 -9.48 -23.34
CA LEU A 288 6.33 -8.63 -24.29
C LEU A 288 6.72 -9.00 -25.72
N THR A 289 5.71 -9.11 -26.58
CA THR A 289 5.90 -9.24 -28.02
C THR A 289 5.20 -8.08 -28.72
N GLU A 290 5.57 -7.82 -29.97
CA GLU A 290 4.96 -6.72 -30.74
C GLU A 290 3.45 -6.90 -30.85
N GLN A 291 3.01 -8.13 -31.16
CA GLN A 291 1.60 -8.48 -31.34
C GLN A 291 0.82 -8.35 -30.03
N LYS A 292 1.42 -8.76 -28.90
CA LYS A 292 0.77 -8.64 -27.59
C LYS A 292 0.59 -7.18 -27.21
N LEU A 293 1.61 -6.35 -27.44
CA LEU A 293 1.55 -4.92 -27.16
C LEU A 293 0.53 -4.21 -28.07
N SER A 294 0.59 -4.41 -29.38
CA SER A 294 -0.30 -3.77 -30.35
C SER A 294 -1.76 -4.16 -30.10
N HIS A 295 -2.03 -5.46 -29.92
CA HIS A 295 -3.36 -5.96 -29.58
C HIS A 295 -3.90 -5.32 -28.29
N THR A 296 -3.08 -5.29 -27.22
CA THR A 296 -3.50 -4.72 -25.93
C THR A 296 -3.81 -3.22 -26.04
N ILE A 297 -2.99 -2.45 -26.77
CA ILE A 297 -3.23 -1.02 -27.00
C ILE A 297 -4.54 -0.82 -27.78
N ILE A 298 -4.76 -1.60 -28.84
CA ILE A 298 -6.00 -1.53 -29.62
C ILE A 298 -7.19 -1.84 -28.73
N THR A 299 -7.14 -2.93 -27.95
CA THR A 299 -8.21 -3.30 -27.01
C THR A 299 -8.53 -2.18 -26.03
N VAL A 300 -7.53 -1.62 -25.34
CA VAL A 300 -7.74 -0.57 -24.33
C VAL A 300 -8.25 0.73 -24.95
N ALA A 301 -7.82 1.05 -26.18
CA ALA A 301 -8.22 2.25 -26.89
C ALA A 301 -9.63 2.16 -27.53
N SER A 302 -10.10 0.96 -27.91
CA SER A 302 -11.37 0.78 -28.63
C SER A 302 -12.51 0.20 -27.80
N ASP A 303 -12.23 -0.58 -26.76
CA ASP A 303 -13.25 -1.17 -25.89
C ASP A 303 -13.78 -0.11 -24.89
N SER A 304 -15.07 0.21 -25.00
CA SER A 304 -15.71 1.26 -24.20
C SER A 304 -15.59 1.02 -22.69
N ARG A 305 -15.47 -0.24 -22.24
CA ARG A 305 -15.42 -0.58 -20.80
C ARG A 305 -14.25 0.11 -20.10
N TYR A 306 -13.07 0.20 -20.72
CA TYR A 306 -11.93 0.88 -20.12
C TYR A 306 -12.15 2.39 -20.04
N LYS A 307 -12.73 2.99 -21.09
CA LYS A 307 -13.06 4.41 -21.12
C LYS A 307 -14.15 4.77 -20.11
N GLU A 308 -15.20 3.95 -20.01
CA GLU A 308 -16.28 4.11 -19.03
C GLU A 308 -15.73 4.05 -17.60
N LYS A 309 -14.82 3.10 -17.31
CA LYS A 309 -14.13 3.05 -16.02
C LYS A 309 -13.25 4.25 -15.77
N ALA A 310 -12.48 4.69 -16.76
CA ALA A 310 -11.66 5.91 -16.65
C ALA A 310 -12.53 7.16 -16.37
N VAL A 311 -13.68 7.29 -17.03
CA VAL A 311 -14.65 8.38 -16.79
C VAL A 311 -15.26 8.28 -15.40
N GLN A 312 -15.64 7.08 -14.96
CA GLN A 312 -16.17 6.85 -13.61
C GLN A 312 -15.17 7.29 -12.55
N LEU A 313 -13.91 6.85 -12.65
CA LEU A 313 -12.84 7.20 -11.72
C LEU A 313 -12.51 8.69 -11.75
N SER A 314 -12.47 9.30 -12.94
CA SER A 314 -12.27 10.74 -13.11
C SER A 314 -13.34 11.56 -12.38
N ARG A 315 -14.62 11.16 -12.48
CA ARG A 315 -15.72 11.83 -11.78
C ARG A 315 -15.51 11.79 -10.26
N ILE A 316 -15.22 10.61 -9.70
CA ILE A 316 -14.97 10.45 -8.26
C ILE A 316 -13.74 11.26 -7.82
N TYR A 317 -12.67 11.24 -8.62
CA TYR A 317 -11.43 11.94 -8.32
C TYR A 317 -11.60 13.47 -8.36
N ARG A 318 -12.36 13.99 -9.32
CA ARG A 318 -12.57 15.43 -9.54
C ARG A 318 -13.66 16.03 -8.66
N ASP A 319 -14.48 15.21 -8.00
CA ASP A 319 -15.50 15.63 -7.04
C ASP A 319 -14.92 15.91 -5.64
N GLN A 320 -13.61 16.15 -5.56
CA GLN A 320 -12.90 16.49 -4.34
C GLN A 320 -12.16 17.81 -4.53
N GLU A 321 -11.79 18.45 -3.42
CA GLU A 321 -10.95 19.63 -3.48
C GLU A 321 -9.61 19.33 -4.16
N HIS A 322 -9.11 20.30 -4.92
CA HIS A 322 -7.85 20.17 -5.65
C HIS A 322 -6.71 19.69 -4.73
N PRO A 323 -5.94 18.66 -5.11
CA PRO A 323 -4.88 18.08 -4.28
C PRO A 323 -3.95 19.08 -3.60
N VAL A 324 -3.43 20.06 -4.34
CA VAL A 324 -2.57 21.11 -3.78
C VAL A 324 -3.27 21.92 -2.69
N LYS A 325 -4.56 22.27 -2.87
CA LYS A 325 -5.32 23.00 -1.84
C LYS A 325 -5.52 22.15 -0.59
N ARG A 326 -5.82 20.85 -0.75
CA ARG A 326 -5.89 19.91 0.39
C ARG A 326 -4.57 19.82 1.15
N ALA A 327 -3.44 19.72 0.44
CA ALA A 327 -2.12 19.69 1.06
C ALA A 327 -1.85 20.98 1.86
N VAL A 328 -2.07 22.13 1.23
CA VAL A 328 -1.91 23.45 1.88
C VAL A 328 -2.82 23.56 3.10
N HIS A 329 -4.09 23.14 3.00
CA HIS A 329 -5.02 23.15 4.12
C HIS A 329 -4.46 22.37 5.33
N TRP A 330 -3.95 21.15 5.11
CA TRP A 330 -3.39 20.32 6.19
C TRP A 330 -2.07 20.87 6.75
N ILE A 331 -1.21 21.45 5.90
CA ILE A 331 0.01 22.14 6.34
C ILE A 331 -0.37 23.30 7.26
N GLU A 332 -1.27 24.18 6.82
CA GLU A 332 -1.71 25.30 7.65
C GLU A 332 -2.46 24.83 8.89
N TYR A 333 -3.23 23.74 8.82
CA TYR A 333 -3.92 23.17 9.96
C TYR A 333 -2.94 22.72 11.04
N VAL A 334 -1.86 22.03 10.65
CA VAL A 334 -0.78 21.64 11.56
C VAL A 334 -0.14 22.86 12.22
N LEU A 335 0.15 23.91 11.44
CA LEU A 335 0.74 25.15 11.95
C LEU A 335 -0.20 25.91 12.90
N ARG A 336 -1.49 25.98 12.59
CA ARG A 336 -2.51 26.65 13.44
C ARG A 336 -2.79 25.94 14.76
N HIS A 337 -2.39 24.67 14.88
CA HIS A 337 -2.72 23.82 16.02
C HIS A 337 -1.46 23.18 16.65
N ASP A 338 -0.31 23.86 16.54
CA ASP A 338 0.94 23.49 17.22
C ASP A 338 1.34 22.02 17.02
N GLY A 339 1.20 21.51 15.79
CA GLY A 339 1.49 20.10 15.46
C GLY A 339 0.27 19.17 15.45
N ALA A 340 -0.93 19.68 15.70
CA ALA A 340 -2.20 18.93 15.72
C ALA A 340 -2.19 17.67 16.63
N PRO A 341 -1.79 17.78 17.91
CA PRO A 341 -1.61 16.63 18.80
C PRO A 341 -2.89 15.80 19.02
N HIS A 342 -4.07 16.38 18.84
CA HIS A 342 -5.37 15.69 18.94
C HIS A 342 -5.61 14.67 17.81
N LEU A 343 -4.85 14.71 16.72
CA LEU A 343 -4.91 13.70 15.65
C LEU A 343 -3.98 12.51 15.92
N ARG A 344 -3.10 12.62 16.93
CA ARG A 344 -2.16 11.56 17.32
C ARG A 344 -2.94 10.37 17.90
N PRO A 345 -2.87 9.18 17.29
CA PRO A 345 -3.59 8.02 17.78
C PRO A 345 -2.91 7.41 19.01
N ARG A 346 -3.74 6.89 19.90
CA ARG A 346 -3.30 6.23 21.14
C ARG A 346 -2.44 4.98 20.91
N VAL A 347 -2.52 4.37 19.72
CA VAL A 347 -1.77 3.15 19.37
C VAL A 347 -0.25 3.30 19.56
N TYR A 348 0.28 4.53 19.44
CA TYR A 348 1.71 4.80 19.66
C TYR A 348 2.15 4.73 21.13
N ASP A 349 1.21 4.83 22.06
CA ASP A 349 1.51 4.79 23.49
C ASP A 349 1.18 3.42 24.11
N LEU A 350 0.54 2.53 23.34
CA LEU A 350 0.13 1.21 23.83
C LEU A 350 1.26 0.20 23.71
N SER A 351 1.37 -0.67 24.71
CA SER A 351 2.20 -1.86 24.62
C SER A 351 1.55 -2.90 23.69
N PHE A 352 2.38 -3.77 23.11
CA PHE A 352 1.91 -4.85 22.24
C PHE A 352 0.85 -5.74 22.93
N TYR A 353 1.05 -6.10 24.20
CA TYR A 353 0.13 -6.97 24.91
C TYR A 353 -1.20 -6.29 25.25
N THR A 354 -1.20 -5.00 25.58
CA THR A 354 -2.45 -4.26 25.81
C THR A 354 -3.20 -4.04 24.50
N TYR A 355 -2.51 -3.78 23.39
CA TYR A 355 -3.15 -3.66 22.07
C TYR A 355 -3.91 -4.93 21.66
N PHE A 356 -3.34 -6.11 21.91
CA PHE A 356 -3.95 -7.40 21.60
C PHE A 356 -4.73 -8.04 22.77
N PHE A 357 -4.99 -7.30 23.85
CA PHE A 357 -5.73 -7.78 25.02
C PHE A 357 -5.11 -9.04 25.66
N LEU A 358 -3.80 -9.25 25.50
CA LEU A 358 -3.10 -10.43 26.00
C LEU A 358 -3.00 -10.44 27.53
N ASP A 359 -2.94 -9.26 28.14
CA ASP A 359 -3.03 -9.06 29.59
C ASP A 359 -4.38 -9.55 30.14
N LEU A 360 -5.48 -9.16 29.51
CA LEU A 360 -6.82 -9.60 29.88
C LEU A 360 -7.04 -11.09 29.62
N LEU A 361 -6.51 -11.62 28.51
CA LEU A 361 -6.52 -13.06 28.24
C LEU A 361 -5.74 -13.84 29.30
N ALA A 362 -4.56 -13.37 29.70
CA ALA A 362 -3.77 -13.99 30.76
C ALA A 362 -4.53 -14.01 32.10
N ILE A 363 -5.19 -12.90 32.45
CA ILE A 363 -6.07 -12.83 33.63
C ILE A 363 -7.23 -13.83 33.53
N GLY A 364 -7.89 -13.91 32.37
CA GLY A 364 -8.99 -14.85 32.13
C GLY A 364 -8.57 -16.31 32.26
N VAL A 365 -7.42 -16.69 31.67
CA VAL A 365 -6.85 -18.04 31.78
C VAL A 365 -6.51 -18.37 33.23
N PHE A 366 -5.90 -17.42 33.96
CA PHE A 366 -5.60 -17.59 35.38
C PHE A 366 -6.85 -17.89 36.22
N PHE A 367 -7.92 -17.09 36.08
CA PHE A 367 -9.18 -17.32 36.79
C PHE A 367 -9.86 -18.63 36.38
N GLY A 368 -9.80 -19.00 35.09
CA GLY A 368 -10.33 -20.27 34.61
C GLY A 368 -9.61 -21.49 35.21
N LEU A 369 -8.28 -21.45 35.26
CA LEU A 369 -7.47 -22.50 35.89
C LEU A 369 -7.71 -22.56 37.41
N PHE A 370 -7.81 -21.41 38.07
CA PHE A 370 -8.12 -21.33 39.49
C PHE A 370 -9.50 -21.94 39.82
N LEU A 371 -10.54 -21.58 39.05
CA LEU A 371 -11.88 -22.13 39.22
C LEU A 371 -11.90 -23.64 38.96
N GLY A 372 -11.22 -24.10 37.90
CA GLY A 372 -11.06 -25.51 37.60
C GLY A 372 -10.39 -26.28 38.75
N TRP A 373 -9.33 -25.70 39.33
CA TRP A 373 -8.66 -26.27 40.50
C TRP A 373 -9.59 -26.34 41.73
N VAL A 374 -10.34 -25.28 42.03
CA VAL A 374 -11.34 -25.28 43.13
C VAL A 374 -12.39 -26.37 42.92
N VAL A 375 -12.93 -26.50 41.71
CA VAL A 375 -13.90 -27.56 41.37
C VAL A 375 -13.29 -28.94 41.54
N LEU A 376 -12.06 -29.17 41.07
CA LEU A 376 -11.36 -30.45 41.23
C LEU A 376 -11.12 -30.80 42.70
N VAL A 377 -10.71 -29.83 43.51
CA VAL A 377 -10.55 -30.00 44.97
C VAL A 377 -11.89 -30.32 45.61
N PHE A 378 -12.97 -29.61 45.24
CA PHE A 378 -14.32 -29.86 45.74
C PHE A 378 -14.84 -31.25 45.35
N LEU A 379 -14.63 -31.68 44.10
CA LEU A 379 -15.01 -33.01 43.62
C LEU A 379 -14.21 -34.11 44.32
N ARG A 380 -12.90 -33.95 44.50
CA ARG A 380 -12.05 -34.87 45.29
C ARG A 380 -12.49 -34.94 46.75
N TRP A 381 -12.79 -33.79 47.35
CA TRP A 381 -13.31 -33.72 48.71
C TRP A 381 -14.65 -34.46 48.83
N ARG A 382 -15.54 -34.32 47.84
CA ARG A 382 -16.82 -35.02 47.80
C ARG A 382 -16.64 -36.52 47.57
N SER A 383 -15.71 -36.96 46.72
CA SER A 383 -15.44 -38.39 46.50
C SER A 383 -14.82 -39.06 47.73
N LEU A 384 -13.97 -38.35 48.47
CA LEU A 384 -13.39 -38.85 49.74
C LEU A 384 -14.42 -38.93 50.88
N ARG A 385 -15.54 -38.19 50.79
CA ARG A 385 -16.65 -38.22 51.75
C ARG A 385 -17.85 -39.05 51.27
N ALA A 386 -17.77 -39.70 50.11
CA ALA A 386 -18.79 -40.65 49.71
C ALA A 386 -18.71 -41.87 50.66
N PRO A 387 -19.73 -42.17 51.45
CA PRO A 387 -19.70 -43.35 52.31
C PRO A 387 -19.64 -44.61 51.44
N ASP A 388 -18.76 -45.56 51.79
CA ASP A 388 -18.70 -46.89 51.19
C ASP A 388 -20.04 -47.61 51.35
N ARG A 389 -20.97 -47.42 50.41
CA ARG A 389 -22.25 -48.14 50.33
C ARG A 389 -22.10 -49.54 49.72
N LEU A 390 -20.95 -50.18 49.85
CA LEU A 390 -20.70 -51.53 49.31
C LEU A 390 -20.07 -52.53 50.31
N GLN A 391 -20.13 -52.28 51.62
CA GLN A 391 -19.75 -53.27 52.64
C GLN A 391 -20.79 -53.47 53.77
N ALA A 392 -22.07 -53.27 53.49
CA ALA A 392 -23.16 -53.55 54.43
C ALA A 392 -24.25 -54.45 53.82
N SER A 393 -23.86 -55.61 53.27
CA SER A 393 -24.79 -56.73 53.10
C SER A 393 -24.15 -58.12 53.26
N SER A 394 -22.95 -58.21 53.85
CA SER A 394 -22.21 -59.46 53.98
C SER A 394 -21.54 -59.57 55.36
N ALA A 395 -22.33 -59.51 56.43
CA ALA A 395 -21.94 -59.93 57.78
C ALA A 395 -23.19 -60.16 58.65
N CYS A 396 -24.05 -61.09 58.24
CA CYS A 396 -24.98 -61.75 59.15
C CYS A 396 -24.91 -63.27 58.90
N CYS A 397 -23.72 -63.82 59.20
CA CYS A 397 -23.51 -65.21 59.59
C CYS A 397 -22.97 -65.08 61.03
N ILE A 398 -23.39 -65.79 62.07
CA ILE A 398 -23.63 -67.23 62.27
C ILE A 398 -24.46 -67.32 63.56
N GLY A 399 -25.44 -68.20 63.74
CA GLY A 399 -25.95 -69.24 62.85
C GLY A 399 -27.05 -70.06 63.54
N ASP A 400 -27.62 -71.01 62.80
CA ASP A 400 -27.75 -72.39 63.27
C ASP A 400 -27.98 -73.30 62.06
N GLY A 401 -27.70 -74.59 62.23
CA GLY A 401 -27.32 -75.53 61.19
C GLY A 401 -28.35 -75.86 60.09
N GLY A 402 -27.81 -76.41 58.99
CA GLY A 402 -28.43 -77.57 58.35
C GLY A 402 -28.65 -77.51 56.85
N GLN A 403 -27.90 -78.38 56.15
CA GLN A 403 -28.34 -79.24 55.04
C GLN A 403 -28.59 -78.59 53.65
N THR A 404 -27.63 -78.72 52.74
CA THR A 404 -27.45 -79.81 51.73
C THR A 404 -28.05 -79.45 50.37
N GLY A 405 -27.27 -79.68 49.31
CA GLY A 405 -27.83 -80.18 48.05
C GLY A 405 -27.56 -79.32 46.82
N HIS A 406 -26.60 -79.81 46.02
CA HIS A 406 -26.61 -79.88 44.55
C HIS A 406 -27.05 -78.64 43.75
N ALA A 407 -26.10 -77.96 43.09
CA ALA A 407 -25.54 -78.34 41.78
C ALA A 407 -26.38 -77.89 40.59
N PHE A 408 -25.70 -77.09 39.77
CA PHE A 408 -25.64 -77.20 38.32
C PHE A 408 -26.71 -76.52 37.46
N ARG A 409 -26.18 -75.50 36.76
CA ARG A 409 -26.06 -75.41 35.29
C ARG A 409 -27.14 -74.66 34.51
N GLN A 410 -26.60 -73.61 33.87
CA GLN A 410 -26.59 -73.36 32.43
C GLN A 410 -27.84 -72.78 31.75
N LYS A 411 -27.55 -71.68 31.04
CA LYS A 411 -27.86 -71.37 29.64
C LYS A 411 -29.31 -71.01 29.25
N LEU A 412 -29.34 -69.93 28.45
CA LEU A 412 -30.21 -69.68 27.27
C LEU A 412 -31.70 -69.47 27.62
N ASP A 413 -32.43 -68.50 27.09
CA ASP A 413 -32.33 -67.70 25.87
C ASP A 413 -32.78 -66.24 26.12
#